data_AF-A0AAU2L326-F1
#
_entry.id   AF-A0AAU2L326-F1
#
_cell.length_a   1.000
_cell.length_b   1.000
_cell.length_c   1.000
_cell.angle_alpha   90.00
_cell.angle_beta   90.00
_cell.angle_gamma   90.00
#
_symmetry.space_group_name_H-M   'P 1'
#
loop_
_entity.id
_entity.type
_entity.pdbx_description
1 polymer ?
#
loop_
_entity_poly.entity_id
_entity_poly.type
_entity_poly.pdbx_seq_one_letter_code
_entity_poly.pdbx_strand_id
1 'polypeptide(L)'
;MRLRLLTVGLTAAALLTLTACDDDGSGSASATSSAPVAPAPATTSAAPASSAASPASSAPAAAGAPAVGSVPSPNVAQTAGLIAALKAVDPALAADQAKAIGKALNVCQEIKAGKDDTTLANNAAQRFSGGSVTLTPEQGAVIVAAVKASFCP
;
A
#
# COMPACT_ATOMS: atom_id res chain seq x y z
N MET A 1 -38.77 12.95 -9.61
CA MET A 1 -38.91 14.36 -9.22
C MET A 1 -37.64 14.77 -8.49
N ARG A 2 -36.93 15.78 -8.99
CA ARG A 2 -35.73 16.35 -8.36
C ARG A 2 -36.17 17.26 -7.23
N LEU A 3 -35.80 16.96 -5.98
CA LEU A 3 -35.94 17.93 -4.90
C LEU A 3 -34.54 18.35 -4.44
N ARG A 4 -34.16 19.54 -4.91
CA ARG A 4 -33.04 20.32 -4.39
C ARG A 4 -33.47 20.92 -3.05
N LEU A 5 -32.74 20.64 -1.98
CA LEU A 5 -32.78 21.45 -0.77
C LEU A 5 -31.34 21.74 -0.36
N LEU A 6 -30.94 22.98 -0.67
CA LEU A 6 -29.77 23.67 -0.14
C LEU A 6 -30.13 24.14 1.27
N THR A 7 -29.32 23.77 2.28
CA THR A 7 -29.33 24.48 3.57
C THR A 7 -27.89 24.75 4.02
N VAL A 8 -27.67 26.05 4.19
CA VAL A 8 -26.50 26.79 4.65
C VAL A 8 -26.18 26.48 6.11
N GLY A 9 -24.89 26.48 6.47
CA GLY A 9 -24.43 26.50 7.86
C GLY A 9 -22.93 26.75 7.95
N LEU A 10 -22.54 28.02 7.96
CA LEU A 10 -21.17 28.53 8.12
C LEU A 10 -21.03 29.13 9.52
N THR A 11 -20.22 28.54 10.40
CA THR A 11 -19.67 29.07 11.69
C THR A 11 -18.99 27.89 12.42
N ALA A 12 -17.86 27.94 13.12
CA ALA A 12 -16.87 28.96 13.47
C ALA A 12 -15.61 28.23 14.01
N ALA A 13 -14.53 28.98 14.18
CA ALA A 13 -13.17 28.57 14.58
C ALA A 13 -13.02 28.03 16.04
N ALA A 14 -11.77 27.65 16.37
CA ALA A 14 -11.14 27.48 17.70
C ALA A 14 -11.12 26.01 18.22
N LEU A 15 -10.05 25.39 18.75
CA LEU A 15 -8.72 25.79 19.24
C LEU A 15 -7.73 24.60 19.16
N LEU A 16 -6.43 24.92 19.08
CA LEU A 16 -5.32 24.02 19.34
C LEU A 16 -5.22 23.70 20.85
N THR A 17 -4.99 22.43 21.18
CA THR A 17 -4.26 22.05 22.41
C THR A 17 -3.23 20.99 22.08
N LEU A 18 -1.99 21.43 21.87
CA LEU A 18 -0.80 20.59 21.98
C LEU A 18 -0.66 20.20 23.46
N THR A 19 -0.88 18.94 23.79
CA THR A 19 -0.31 18.35 25.01
C THR A 19 1.12 17.93 24.69
N ALA A 20 2.04 18.86 24.91
CA ALA A 20 3.43 18.54 25.19
C ALA A 20 3.48 17.77 26.51
N CYS A 21 4.08 16.57 26.50
CA CYS A 21 4.70 16.00 27.68
C CYS A 21 6.11 15.60 27.26
N ASP A 22 7.02 16.49 27.59
CA ASP A 22 8.46 16.37 27.51
C ASP A 22 8.95 16.03 28.94
N ASP A 23 10.05 15.30 28.98
CA ASP A 23 11.10 15.39 29.99
C ASP A 23 11.26 14.30 31.06
N ASP A 24 12.56 14.01 31.21
CA ASP A 24 13.31 13.41 32.31
C ASP A 24 13.18 11.89 32.53
N GLY A 25 14.21 11.07 32.34
CA GLY A 25 15.63 11.34 32.52
C GLY A 25 16.21 10.24 33.41
N SER A 26 17.50 9.94 33.21
CA SER A 26 18.35 9.12 34.09
C SER A 26 18.07 7.60 34.09
N GLY A 27 18.97 6.72 33.69
CA GLY A 27 20.42 6.81 33.70
C GLY A 27 21.00 5.61 34.44
N SER A 28 22.18 5.21 34.00
CA SER A 28 23.14 4.32 34.66
C SER A 28 22.90 2.81 34.53
N ALA A 29 23.92 1.97 34.39
CA ALA A 29 25.30 2.03 33.90
C ALA A 29 25.91 0.67 34.25
N SER A 30 26.96 0.30 33.53
CA SER A 30 28.06 -0.57 33.98
C SER A 30 27.81 -2.09 34.00
N ALA A 31 28.76 -2.96 33.62
CA ALA A 31 30.09 -2.75 33.04
C ALA A 31 30.70 -4.11 32.60
N THR A 32 31.68 -4.01 31.69
CA THR A 32 32.96 -4.78 31.59
C THR A 32 32.89 -6.28 31.24
N SER A 33 33.70 -6.85 30.34
CA SER A 33 35.17 -6.79 30.32
C SER A 33 35.82 -7.20 28.98
N SER A 34 36.97 -6.57 28.73
CA SER A 34 38.02 -6.63 27.69
C SER A 34 38.42 -8.03 27.17
N ALA A 35 39.00 -8.20 25.97
CA ALA A 35 40.41 -7.86 25.65
C ALA A 35 40.77 -7.94 24.12
N PRO A 36 41.99 -7.51 23.70
CA PRO A 36 42.26 -6.77 22.46
C PRO A 36 42.95 -7.56 21.33
N VAL A 37 42.99 -6.99 20.12
CA VAL A 37 44.09 -7.25 19.17
C VAL A 37 44.49 -5.95 18.46
N ALA A 38 45.79 -5.67 18.47
CA ALA A 38 46.48 -4.48 18.01
C ALA A 38 46.81 -4.53 16.49
N PRO A 39 47.34 -3.44 15.88
CA PRO A 39 47.02 -3.00 14.51
C PRO A 39 48.09 -3.32 13.45
N ALA A 40 47.74 -3.12 12.17
CA ALA A 40 48.70 -2.81 11.09
C ALA A 40 48.00 -2.07 9.91
N PRO A 41 48.73 -1.28 9.10
CA PRO A 41 48.27 0.04 8.66
C PRO A 41 47.89 0.19 7.17
N ALA A 42 46.99 1.17 6.96
CA ALA A 42 46.95 2.25 5.96
C ALA A 42 47.08 2.02 4.42
N THR A 43 46.20 2.79 3.76
CA THR A 43 46.30 3.43 2.44
C THR A 43 46.08 2.59 1.17
N THR A 44 44.93 2.78 0.52
CA THR A 44 44.93 3.55 -0.72
C THR A 44 43.60 4.23 -1.02
N SER A 45 43.74 5.43 -1.55
CA SER A 45 42.73 6.34 -2.08
C SER A 45 42.14 5.78 -3.39
N ALA A 46 40.81 5.79 -3.52
CA ALA A 46 40.14 5.91 -4.83
C ALA A 46 38.72 6.48 -4.65
N ALA A 47 38.55 7.71 -5.09
CA ALA A 47 37.26 8.37 -5.29
C ALA A 47 36.59 7.84 -6.59
N PRO A 48 35.35 8.28 -6.90
CA PRO A 48 34.20 7.42 -7.13
C PRO A 48 34.24 6.68 -8.48
N ALA A 49 33.89 5.40 -8.46
CA ALA A 49 33.46 4.72 -9.69
C ALA A 49 32.08 5.26 -10.07
N SER A 50 32.04 5.93 -11.22
CA SER A 50 30.86 6.38 -11.94
C SER A 50 29.67 5.45 -11.73
N SER A 51 28.60 5.99 -11.15
CA SER A 51 27.25 5.43 -11.28
C SER A 51 26.87 5.49 -12.75
N ALA A 52 27.27 4.44 -13.49
CA ALA A 52 26.59 4.08 -14.71
C ALA A 52 25.18 3.66 -14.27
N ALA A 53 24.24 4.59 -14.43
CA ALA A 53 22.82 4.31 -14.38
C ALA A 53 22.56 3.09 -15.26
N SER A 54 22.31 1.95 -14.63
CA SER A 54 21.69 0.83 -15.33
C SER A 54 20.32 1.33 -15.76
N PRO A 55 19.99 1.38 -17.07
CA PRO A 55 18.59 1.49 -17.43
C PRO A 55 17.93 0.28 -16.79
N ALA A 56 17.00 0.51 -15.87
CA ALA A 56 16.06 -0.51 -15.46
C ALA A 56 15.32 -0.92 -16.73
N SER A 57 15.85 -1.95 -17.40
CA SER A 57 15.22 -2.59 -18.53
C SER A 57 13.83 -2.97 -18.08
N SER A 58 12.85 -2.22 -18.57
CA SER A 58 11.45 -2.63 -18.60
C SER A 58 11.41 -3.86 -19.49
N ALA A 59 11.70 -5.02 -18.91
CA ALA A 59 11.48 -6.29 -19.56
C ALA A 59 9.96 -6.46 -19.70
N PRO A 60 9.43 -6.69 -20.91
CA PRO A 60 8.04 -7.03 -21.07
C PRO A 60 7.85 -8.39 -20.38
N ALA A 61 7.02 -8.43 -19.34
CA ALA A 61 6.64 -9.67 -18.69
C ALA A 61 6.03 -10.59 -19.76
N ALA A 62 6.76 -11.66 -20.07
CA ALA A 62 6.40 -12.63 -21.08
C ALA A 62 5.00 -13.16 -20.83
N ALA A 63 4.18 -13.15 -21.87
CA ALA A 63 2.92 -13.85 -21.93
C ALA A 63 3.17 -15.36 -21.77
N GLY A 64 3.11 -15.84 -20.52
CA GLY A 64 3.06 -17.26 -20.19
C GLY A 64 1.61 -17.73 -20.16
N ALA A 65 1.33 -18.87 -20.80
CA ALA A 65 0.03 -19.53 -20.81
C ALA A 65 -0.55 -19.70 -19.39
N PRO A 66 -1.89 -19.63 -19.20
CA PRO A 66 -2.49 -19.69 -17.88
C PRO A 66 -2.32 -21.09 -17.29
N ALA A 67 -1.56 -21.20 -16.19
CA ALA A 67 -1.65 -22.36 -15.32
C ALA A 67 -3.05 -22.37 -14.68
N VAL A 68 -3.74 -23.51 -14.78
CA VAL A 68 -4.99 -23.76 -14.05
C VAL A 68 -4.80 -23.43 -12.56
N GLY A 69 -5.55 -22.45 -12.07
CA GLY A 69 -5.45 -21.96 -10.68
C GLY A 69 -4.54 -20.74 -10.45
N SER A 70 -3.88 -20.19 -11.47
CA SER A 70 -3.12 -18.94 -11.33
C SER A 70 -3.99 -17.71 -11.62
N VAL A 71 -3.92 -16.71 -10.74
CA VAL A 71 -4.46 -15.36 -11.03
C VAL A 71 -3.47 -14.63 -11.92
N PRO A 72 -3.92 -14.09 -13.07
CA PRO A 72 -3.05 -13.32 -13.94
C PRO A 72 -2.60 -12.03 -13.24
N SER A 73 -1.34 -11.66 -13.41
CA SER A 73 -0.86 -10.35 -12.98
C SER A 73 -1.43 -9.28 -13.93
N PRO A 74 -1.96 -8.14 -13.43
CA PRO A 74 -2.44 -7.08 -14.29
C PRO A 74 -1.29 -6.48 -15.11
N ASN A 75 -1.58 -6.14 -16.37
CA ASN A 75 -0.68 -5.34 -17.20
C ASN A 75 -0.67 -3.86 -16.74
N VAL A 76 0.14 -3.02 -17.40
CA VAL A 76 0.30 -1.60 -17.03
C VAL A 76 -1.04 -0.83 -17.07
N ALA A 77 -1.84 -1.04 -18.11
CA ALA A 77 -3.13 -0.36 -18.28
C ALA A 77 -4.15 -0.82 -17.23
N GLN A 78 -4.24 -2.13 -16.99
CA GLN A 78 -5.10 -2.71 -15.95
C GLN A 78 -4.69 -2.23 -14.55
N THR A 79 -3.39 -2.13 -14.31
CA THR A 79 -2.85 -1.60 -13.05
C THR A 79 -3.23 -0.13 -12.88
N ALA A 80 -3.08 0.70 -13.92
CA ALA A 80 -3.45 2.11 -13.85
C ALA A 80 -4.95 2.29 -13.58
N GLY A 81 -5.80 1.52 -14.26
CA GLY A 81 -7.26 1.51 -14.05
C GLY A 81 -7.64 1.08 -12.64
N LEU A 82 -7.05 -0.01 -12.14
CA LEU A 82 -7.26 -0.49 -10.77
C LEU A 82 -6.87 0.59 -9.74
N ILE A 83 -5.69 1.19 -9.88
CA ILE A 83 -5.21 2.21 -8.94
C ILE A 83 -6.09 3.46 -8.97
N ALA A 84 -6.58 3.86 -10.15
CA ALA A 84 -7.53 4.96 -10.26
C ALA A 84 -8.85 4.64 -9.55
N ALA A 85 -9.39 3.42 -9.73
CA ALA A 85 -10.60 2.98 -9.05
C ALA A 85 -10.42 2.93 -7.52
N LEU A 86 -9.28 2.44 -7.04
CA LEU A 86 -8.95 2.43 -5.61
C LEU A 86 -8.87 3.85 -5.03
N LYS A 87 -8.22 4.80 -5.73
CA LYS A 87 -8.17 6.21 -5.33
C LYS A 87 -9.54 6.85 -5.22
N ALA A 88 -10.49 6.43 -6.06
CA ALA A 88 -11.86 6.94 -6.03
C ALA A 88 -12.65 6.42 -4.81
N VAL A 89 -12.28 5.26 -4.25
CA VAL A 89 -12.85 4.75 -2.99
C VAL A 89 -12.26 5.50 -1.81
N ASP A 90 -10.93 5.55 -1.73
CA ASP A 90 -10.18 6.33 -0.75
C ASP A 90 -8.75 6.54 -1.29
N PRO A 91 -8.22 7.78 -1.32
CA PRO A 91 -6.91 8.07 -1.92
C PRO A 91 -5.75 7.32 -1.24
N ALA A 92 -5.86 6.96 0.04
CA ALA A 92 -4.82 6.26 0.77
C ALA A 92 -4.69 4.78 0.34
N LEU A 93 -5.71 4.18 -0.30
CA LEU A 93 -5.62 2.82 -0.85
C LEU A 93 -4.55 2.68 -1.94
N ALA A 94 -4.17 3.80 -2.57
CA ALA A 94 -3.17 3.84 -3.62
C ALA A 94 -1.86 4.51 -3.19
N ALA A 95 -1.68 4.79 -1.89
CA ALA A 95 -0.44 5.35 -1.37
C ALA A 95 0.75 4.40 -1.61
N ASP A 96 0.50 3.08 -1.56
CA ASP A 96 1.46 2.03 -1.91
C ASP A 96 0.86 1.14 -3.00
N GLN A 97 1.22 1.44 -4.25
CA GLN A 97 0.70 0.77 -5.44
C GLN A 97 1.03 -0.73 -5.46
N ALA A 98 2.23 -1.13 -5.01
CA ALA A 98 2.62 -2.54 -4.98
C ALA A 98 1.76 -3.33 -3.98
N LYS A 99 1.52 -2.77 -2.79
CA LYS A 99 0.62 -3.39 -1.81
C LYS A 99 -0.83 -3.43 -2.30
N ALA A 100 -1.30 -2.38 -2.96
CA ALA A 100 -2.65 -2.33 -3.53
C ALA A 100 -2.86 -3.44 -4.56
N ILE A 101 -1.89 -3.65 -5.47
CA ILE A 101 -1.92 -4.74 -6.45
C ILE A 101 -1.90 -6.10 -5.74
N GLY A 102 -1.02 -6.29 -4.74
CA GLY A 102 -0.96 -7.54 -3.98
C GLY A 102 -2.28 -7.89 -3.29
N LYS A 103 -2.96 -6.90 -2.72
CA LYS A 103 -4.31 -7.07 -2.13
C LYS A 103 -5.35 -7.38 -3.20
N ALA A 104 -5.31 -6.73 -4.36
CA ALA A 104 -6.21 -6.99 -5.48
C ALA A 104 -6.06 -8.40 -6.07
N LEU A 105 -4.82 -8.91 -6.17
CA LEU A 105 -4.57 -10.30 -6.58
C LEU A 105 -5.21 -11.29 -5.60
N ASN A 106 -5.17 -11.01 -4.29
CA ASN A 106 -5.86 -11.83 -3.28
C ASN A 106 -7.39 -11.78 -3.44
N VAL A 107 -7.96 -10.61 -3.72
CA VAL A 107 -9.40 -10.49 -4.02
C VAL A 107 -9.75 -11.33 -5.25
N CYS A 108 -8.91 -11.32 -6.29
CA CYS A 108 -9.11 -12.14 -7.47
C CYS A 108 -9.04 -13.65 -7.17
N GLN A 109 -8.13 -14.08 -6.30
CA GLN A 109 -8.07 -15.47 -5.84
C GLN A 109 -9.38 -15.90 -5.17
N GLU A 110 -9.99 -15.02 -4.37
CA GLU A 110 -11.26 -15.31 -3.72
C GLU A 110 -12.44 -15.32 -4.68
N ILE A 111 -12.44 -14.44 -5.69
CA ILE A 111 -13.42 -14.47 -6.77
C ILE A 111 -13.36 -15.81 -7.49
N LYS A 112 -12.16 -16.26 -7.86
CA LYS A 112 -11.96 -17.57 -8.53
C LYS A 112 -12.26 -18.77 -7.63
N ALA A 113 -12.18 -18.60 -6.32
CA ALA A 113 -12.61 -19.59 -5.34
C ALA A 113 -14.13 -19.69 -5.19
N GLY A 114 -14.92 -18.84 -5.88
CA GLY A 114 -16.37 -18.90 -5.87
C GLY A 114 -17.01 -18.43 -4.56
N LYS A 115 -16.34 -17.57 -3.80
CA LYS A 115 -16.94 -16.95 -2.61
C LYS A 115 -18.12 -16.07 -3.02
N ASP A 116 -19.14 -16.00 -2.16
CA ASP A 116 -20.30 -15.14 -2.40
C ASP A 116 -19.93 -13.65 -2.33
N ASP A 117 -20.72 -12.80 -2.97
CA ASP A 117 -20.43 -11.36 -3.08
C ASP A 117 -20.37 -10.64 -1.73
N THR A 118 -21.15 -11.08 -0.73
CA THR A 118 -21.12 -10.47 0.62
C THR A 118 -19.82 -10.79 1.31
N THR A 119 -19.39 -12.05 1.25
CA THR A 119 -18.09 -12.48 1.78
C THR A 119 -16.93 -11.77 1.06
N LEU A 120 -16.99 -11.66 -0.28
CA LEU A 120 -15.98 -10.95 -1.07
C LEU A 120 -15.87 -9.48 -0.67
N ALA A 121 -17.01 -8.79 -0.54
CA ALA A 121 -17.06 -7.39 -0.15
C ALA A 121 -16.47 -7.17 1.25
N ASN A 122 -16.86 -7.98 2.23
CA ASN A 122 -16.32 -7.92 3.58
C ASN A 122 -14.81 -8.18 3.62
N ASN A 123 -14.34 -9.22 2.92
CA ASN A 123 -12.92 -9.55 2.87
C ASN A 123 -12.10 -8.46 2.16
N ALA A 124 -12.63 -7.87 1.09
CA ALA A 124 -11.98 -6.76 0.41
C ALA A 124 -11.88 -5.53 1.32
N ALA A 125 -12.96 -5.16 2.00
CA ALA A 125 -12.96 -4.06 2.96
C ALA A 125 -11.91 -4.28 4.06
N GLN A 126 -11.88 -5.47 4.67
CA GLN A 126 -10.90 -5.82 5.70
C GLN A 126 -9.47 -5.81 5.18
N ARG A 127 -9.23 -6.34 3.97
CA ARG A 127 -7.89 -6.36 3.38
C ARG A 127 -7.36 -4.98 3.05
N PHE A 128 -8.22 -4.09 2.55
CA PHE A 128 -7.80 -2.75 2.14
C PHE A 128 -7.86 -1.73 3.29
N SER A 129 -8.50 -2.06 4.40
CA SER A 129 -8.38 -1.32 5.65
C SER A 129 -6.98 -1.43 6.26
N GLY A 130 -6.59 -0.41 7.01
CA GLY A 130 -5.31 -0.34 7.69
C GLY A 130 -4.86 1.09 7.97
N GLY A 131 -3.98 1.27 8.95
CA GLY A 131 -3.58 2.59 9.42
C GLY A 131 -4.80 3.39 9.87
N SER A 132 -5.00 4.56 9.28
CA SER A 132 -6.16 5.43 9.54
C SER A 132 -7.39 5.13 8.67
N VAL A 133 -7.28 4.20 7.72
CA VAL A 133 -8.35 3.88 6.76
C VAL A 133 -9.15 2.70 7.27
N THR A 134 -10.45 2.89 7.45
CA THR A 134 -11.42 1.83 7.72
C THR A 134 -12.46 1.83 6.62
N LEU A 135 -12.57 0.71 5.90
CA LEU A 135 -13.52 0.57 4.80
C LEU A 135 -14.77 -0.17 5.25
N THR A 136 -15.89 0.28 4.71
CA THR A 136 -17.19 -0.38 4.82
C THR A 136 -17.29 -1.55 3.85
N PRO A 137 -18.21 -2.50 4.09
CA PRO A 137 -18.54 -3.55 3.12
C PRO A 137 -18.95 -2.99 1.76
N GLU A 138 -19.66 -1.86 1.72
CA GLU A 138 -20.06 -1.22 0.46
C GLU A 138 -18.85 -0.75 -0.35
N GLN A 139 -17.86 -0.13 0.31
CA GLN A 139 -16.58 0.21 -0.32
C GLN A 139 -15.81 -1.05 -0.75
N GLY A 140 -15.85 -2.10 0.05
CA GLY A 140 -15.31 -3.41 -0.31
C GLY A 140 -15.94 -3.98 -1.59
N ALA A 141 -17.26 -3.86 -1.77
CA ALA A 141 -17.94 -4.30 -2.98
C ALA A 141 -17.49 -3.50 -4.22
N VAL A 142 -17.27 -2.19 -4.09
CA VAL A 142 -16.70 -1.35 -5.17
C VAL A 142 -15.30 -1.83 -5.55
N ILE A 143 -14.47 -2.20 -4.56
CA ILE A 143 -13.14 -2.76 -4.82
C ILE A 143 -13.23 -4.10 -5.56
N VAL A 144 -14.11 -5.01 -5.13
CA VAL A 144 -14.35 -6.29 -5.80
C VAL A 144 -14.76 -6.06 -7.26
N ALA A 145 -15.68 -5.13 -7.51
CA ALA A 145 -16.11 -4.78 -8.86
C ALA A 145 -14.95 -4.21 -9.71
N ALA A 146 -14.11 -3.35 -9.13
CA ALA A 146 -12.93 -2.83 -9.81
C ALA A 146 -11.93 -3.94 -10.19
N VAL A 147 -11.71 -4.92 -9.30
CA VAL A 147 -10.84 -6.08 -9.58
C VAL A 147 -11.44 -6.94 -10.70
N LYS A 148 -12.74 -7.23 -10.63
CA LYS A 148 -13.46 -7.99 -11.68
C LYS A 148 -13.33 -7.31 -13.04
N ALA A 149 -13.57 -5.99 -13.09
CA ALA A 149 -13.49 -5.20 -14.32
C ALA A 149 -12.06 -5.02 -14.86
N SER A 150 -11.03 -5.16 -14.02
CA SER A 150 -9.64 -4.89 -14.43
C SER A 150 -8.96 -6.12 -15.03
N PHE A 151 -8.81 -7.19 -14.25
CA PHE A 151 -7.99 -8.35 -14.64
C PHE A 151 -8.52 -9.69 -14.14
N CYS A 152 -9.68 -9.71 -13.47
CA CYS A 152 -10.23 -10.90 -12.83
C CYS A 152 -11.65 -11.23 -13.32
N PRO A 153 -11.81 -11.74 -14.56
CA PRO A 153 -13.11 -12.06 -15.12
C PRO A 153 -13.82 -13.18 -14.34
#